data_AF-A0A088DHN0-F1
#
_entry.id   AF-A0A088DHN0-F1
#
_cell.length_a   1.000
_cell.length_b   1.000
_cell.length_c   1.000
_cell.angle_alpha   90.00
_cell.angle_beta   90.00
_cell.angle_gamma   90.00
#
_symmetry.space_group_name_H-M   'P 1'
#
loop_
_entity.id
_entity.type
_entity.pdbx_description
1 polymer ?
#
loop_
_entity_poly.entity_id
_entity_poly.type
_entity_poly.pdbx_seq_one_letter_code
_entity_poly.pdbx_strand_id
1 'polypeptide(L)'
;MTDYDTADFFTDQSLVPDPYPYFDHLRTKCPVAREPHYGVYAVTGYDEATAALKDPDTFSSCVSVGGPFPPLPFTPDGDDISDLIEQHRPQMPMFEHMVTMDPPRHTDARSLLNRLLTPSRLKRTNSSCGGWPTASSTSSSPTARVNF
;
A
#
# COMPACT_ATOMS: atom_id res chain seq x y z
N MET A 1 -9.28 9.12 -25.26
CA MET A 1 -7.94 9.32 -24.68
C MET A 1 -8.16 10.01 -23.35
N THR A 2 -7.70 9.43 -22.26
CA THR A 2 -7.91 9.98 -20.91
C THR A 2 -7.12 11.29 -20.78
N ASP A 3 -7.76 12.34 -20.29
CA ASP A 3 -7.08 13.59 -19.94
C ASP A 3 -6.44 13.43 -18.55
N TYR A 4 -5.12 13.27 -18.53
CA TYR A 4 -4.37 13.02 -17.29
C TYR A 4 -4.28 14.24 -16.37
N ASP A 5 -4.65 15.43 -16.81
CA ASP A 5 -4.67 16.63 -15.95
C ASP A 5 -5.87 16.64 -15.00
N THR A 6 -6.94 15.94 -15.37
CA THR A 6 -8.21 15.91 -14.63
C THR A 6 -8.64 14.49 -14.24
N ALA A 7 -7.87 13.47 -14.61
CA ALA A 7 -8.19 12.08 -14.27
C ALA A 7 -8.12 11.86 -12.75
N ASP A 8 -9.13 11.20 -12.20
CA ASP A 8 -9.12 10.77 -10.80
C ASP A 8 -8.48 9.40 -10.69
N PHE A 9 -7.25 9.34 -10.18
CA PHE A 9 -6.50 8.10 -10.01
C PHE A 9 -7.24 7.03 -9.17
N PHE A 10 -8.07 7.47 -8.22
CA PHE A 10 -8.70 6.57 -7.26
C PHE A 10 -10.01 5.98 -7.77
N THR A 11 -10.62 6.57 -8.81
CA THR A 11 -11.94 6.14 -9.30
C THR A 11 -12.00 5.87 -10.80
N ASP A 12 -11.08 6.44 -11.60
CA ASP A 12 -11.08 6.27 -13.05
C ASP A 12 -10.60 4.88 -13.47
N GLN A 13 -11.57 4.04 -13.87
CA GLN A 13 -11.30 2.67 -14.32
C GLN A 13 -10.45 2.59 -15.59
N SER A 14 -10.34 3.67 -16.37
CA SER A 14 -9.49 3.69 -17.57
C SER A 14 -8.00 3.58 -17.26
N LEU A 15 -7.60 3.91 -16.02
CA LEU A 15 -6.22 3.81 -15.55
C LEU A 15 -5.84 2.41 -15.05
N VAL A 16 -6.82 1.54 -14.79
CA VAL A 16 -6.59 0.20 -14.24
C VAL A 16 -5.79 -0.72 -15.19
N PRO A 17 -6.08 -0.79 -16.51
CA PRO A 17 -5.36 -1.68 -17.41
C PRO A 17 -3.89 -1.29 -17.58
N ASP A 18 -3.60 0.01 -17.63
CA ASP A 18 -2.26 0.55 -17.81
C ASP A 18 -2.13 1.96 -17.20
N PRO A 19 -1.63 2.06 -15.95
CA PRO A 19 -1.46 3.36 -15.28
C PRO A 19 -0.11 4.03 -15.59
N TYR A 20 0.81 3.36 -16.31
CA TYR A 20 2.16 3.88 -16.51
C TYR A 20 2.18 5.20 -17.31
N PRO A 21 1.39 5.38 -18.38
CA PRO A 21 1.31 6.66 -19.08
C PRO A 21 0.87 7.83 -18.19
N TYR A 22 -0.04 7.57 -17.24
CA TYR A 22 -0.48 8.56 -16.26
C TYR A 22 0.65 8.91 -15.27
N PHE A 23 1.37 7.92 -14.75
CA PHE A 23 2.51 8.16 -13.86
C PHE A 23 3.66 8.90 -14.57
N ASP A 24 3.92 8.58 -15.84
CA ASP A 24 4.91 9.28 -16.65
C ASP A 24 4.51 10.75 -16.84
N HIS A 25 3.24 11.01 -17.13
CA HIS A 25 2.72 12.37 -17.23
C HIS A 25 2.93 13.16 -15.94
N LEU A 26 2.59 12.60 -14.77
CA LEU A 26 2.84 13.26 -13.48
C LEU A 26 4.33 13.54 -13.27
N ARG A 27 5.19 12.55 -13.50
CA ARG A 27 6.64 12.64 -13.26
C ARG A 27 7.31 13.69 -14.16
N THR A 28 6.83 13.89 -15.39
CA THR A 28 7.38 14.93 -16.29
C THR A 28 7.14 16.35 -15.78
N LYS A 29 6.12 16.55 -14.94
CA LYS A 29 5.83 17.84 -14.30
C LYS A 29 6.61 18.03 -13.01
N CYS A 30 6.51 17.04 -12.12
CA CYS A 30 7.19 17.03 -10.84
C CYS A 30 7.20 15.59 -10.28
N PRO A 31 8.32 15.08 -9.75
CA PRO A 31 8.35 13.77 -9.09
C PRO A 31 7.45 13.69 -7.85
N VAL A 32 7.08 14.84 -7.27
CA VAL A 32 6.12 14.97 -6.16
C VAL A 32 5.06 15.99 -6.56
N ALA A 33 3.89 15.52 -6.99
CA ALA A 33 2.82 16.37 -7.48
C ALA A 33 1.58 16.25 -6.58
N ARG A 34 0.90 17.37 -6.34
CA ARG A 34 -0.40 17.34 -5.66
C ARG A 34 -1.47 16.84 -6.65
N GLU A 35 -2.16 15.80 -6.26
CA GLU A 35 -3.28 15.20 -6.99
C GLU A 35 -4.54 16.09 -6.85
N PRO A 36 -5.32 16.31 -7.93
CA PRO A 36 -6.36 17.34 -7.96
C PRO A 36 -7.64 17.05 -7.15
N HIS A 37 -7.89 15.82 -6.70
CA HIS A 37 -9.19 15.43 -6.13
C HIS A 37 -9.21 15.36 -4.60
N TYR A 38 -8.21 14.71 -3.98
CA TYR A 38 -8.26 14.40 -2.53
C TYR A 38 -7.16 15.06 -1.71
N GLY A 39 -6.40 15.97 -2.31
CA GLY A 39 -5.29 16.65 -1.64
C GLY A 39 -4.10 15.73 -1.33
N VAL A 40 -4.06 14.56 -1.96
CA VAL A 40 -2.94 13.61 -1.86
C VAL A 40 -1.74 14.17 -2.63
N TYR A 41 -0.55 13.90 -2.12
CA TYR A 41 0.68 14.10 -2.89
C TYR A 41 1.10 12.77 -3.52
N ALA A 42 1.08 12.72 -4.85
CA ALA A 42 1.56 11.60 -5.63
C ALA A 42 3.08 11.68 -5.78
N VAL A 43 3.78 10.70 -5.21
CA VAL A 43 5.23 10.56 -5.33
C VAL A 43 5.54 9.53 -6.40
N THR A 44 6.01 9.99 -7.56
CA THR A 44 6.32 9.16 -8.73
C THR A 44 7.82 9.06 -9.03
N GLY A 45 8.63 9.91 -8.39
CA GLY A 45 10.09 9.84 -8.44
C GLY A 45 10.65 8.76 -7.50
N TYR A 46 11.70 8.08 -7.96
CA TYR A 46 12.31 6.97 -7.22
C TYR A 46 13.01 7.44 -5.95
N ASP A 47 13.79 8.52 -6.05
CA ASP A 47 14.59 9.02 -4.92
C ASP A 47 13.68 9.60 -3.84
N GLU A 48 12.63 10.32 -4.23
CA GLU A 48 11.63 10.90 -3.32
C GLU A 48 10.80 9.81 -2.64
N ALA A 49 10.35 8.79 -3.37
CA ALA A 49 9.64 7.65 -2.79
C ALA A 49 10.54 6.89 -1.81
N THR A 50 11.80 6.68 -2.17
CA THR A 50 12.78 6.01 -1.30
C THR A 50 13.08 6.82 -0.04
N ALA A 51 13.14 8.14 -0.14
CA ALA A 51 13.32 9.03 1.01
C ALA A 51 12.12 8.95 1.97
N ALA A 52 10.89 9.09 1.45
CA ALA A 52 9.68 8.99 2.26
C ALA A 52 9.53 7.63 2.95
N LEU A 53 9.80 6.52 2.25
CA LEU A 53 9.73 5.17 2.80
C LEU A 53 10.76 4.90 3.92
N LYS A 54 11.84 5.68 3.99
CA LYS A 54 12.90 5.53 5.00
C LYS A 54 12.76 6.49 6.18
N ASP A 55 11.74 7.34 6.17
CA ASP A 55 11.50 8.36 7.19
C ASP A 55 10.16 8.12 7.92
N PRO A 56 10.08 7.09 8.78
CA PRO A 56 8.88 6.78 9.54
C PRO A 56 8.57 7.81 10.64
N ASP A 57 9.51 8.70 10.96
CA ASP A 57 9.32 9.77 11.95
C ASP A 57 8.48 10.90 11.34
N THR A 58 8.65 11.18 10.04
CA THR A 58 7.83 12.16 9.29
C THR A 58 6.59 11.53 8.65
N PHE A 59 6.71 10.32 8.09
CA PHE A 59 5.64 9.66 7.32
C PHE A 59 5.07 8.44 8.04
N SER A 60 3.99 8.65 8.80
CA SER A 60 3.24 7.56 9.44
C SER A 60 2.62 6.60 8.43
N SER A 61 2.63 5.31 8.76
CA SER A 61 1.98 4.23 8.01
C SER A 61 0.49 4.09 8.30
N CYS A 62 -0.11 4.95 9.12
CA CYS A 62 -1.50 4.79 9.59
C CYS A 62 -2.57 4.70 8.47
N VAL A 63 -2.28 5.24 7.28
CA VAL A 63 -3.15 5.21 6.10
C VAL A 63 -2.59 4.37 4.94
N SER A 64 -1.59 3.52 5.18
CA SER A 64 -0.87 2.78 4.12
C SER A 64 -1.75 1.90 3.24
N VAL A 65 -2.87 1.39 3.77
CA VAL A 65 -3.81 0.53 3.04
C VAL A 65 -4.82 1.33 2.24
N GLY A 66 -5.39 2.37 2.87
CA GLY A 66 -6.54 3.10 2.33
C GLY A 66 -6.17 4.37 1.54
N GLY A 67 -4.98 4.93 1.78
CA GLY A 67 -4.64 6.27 1.31
C GLY A 67 -5.71 7.28 1.76
N PRO A 68 -6.38 7.99 0.84
CA PRO A 68 -7.45 8.93 1.18
C PRO A 68 -8.80 8.28 1.54
N PHE A 69 -8.94 6.94 1.44
CA PHE A 69 -10.20 6.24 1.65
C PHE A 69 -10.09 5.09 2.67
N PRO A 70 -10.88 5.10 3.76
CA PRO A 70 -11.80 6.14 4.19
C PRO A 70 -11.08 7.44 4.61
N PRO A 71 -11.79 8.57 4.72
CA PRO A 71 -11.22 9.80 5.28
C PRO A 71 -10.68 9.58 6.68
N LEU A 72 -9.76 10.47 7.11
CA LEU A 72 -9.28 10.46 8.49
C LEU A 72 -10.45 10.61 9.46
N PRO A 73 -10.46 9.86 10.59
CA PRO A 73 -11.48 9.94 11.62
C PRO A 73 -11.37 11.22 12.49
N PHE A 74 -10.47 12.13 12.13
CA PHE A 74 -10.26 13.42 12.77
C PHE A 74 -9.95 14.47 11.70
N THR A 75 -10.08 15.75 12.06
CA THR A 75 -9.60 16.86 11.23
C THR A 75 -8.16 17.17 11.60
N PRO A 76 -7.19 17.08 10.66
CA PRO A 76 -5.82 17.52 10.90
C PRO A 76 -5.81 19.01 11.28
N ASP A 77 -5.08 19.35 12.34
CA ASP A 77 -4.89 20.74 12.79
C ASP A 77 -3.47 20.91 13.33
N GLY A 78 -2.84 22.04 12.99
CA GLY A 78 -1.45 22.33 13.33
C GLY A 78 -0.40 21.63 12.44
N ASP A 79 0.86 21.78 12.84
CA ASP A 79 2.03 21.27 12.10
C ASP A 79 2.42 19.84 12.51
N ASP A 80 1.86 19.32 13.61
CA ASP A 80 2.10 17.96 14.12
C ASP A 80 0.76 17.33 14.52
N ILE A 81 0.44 16.20 13.88
CA ILE A 81 -0.79 15.44 14.11
C ILE A 81 -0.53 14.08 14.79
N SER A 82 0.66 13.86 15.33
CA SER A 82 1.07 12.59 15.93
C SER A 82 0.11 12.15 17.05
N ASP A 83 -0.26 13.09 17.93
CA ASP A 83 -1.21 12.81 19.02
C ASP A 83 -2.61 12.47 18.50
N LEU A 84 -3.06 13.14 17.44
CA LEU A 84 -4.34 12.84 16.80
C LEU A 84 -4.34 11.45 16.17
N ILE A 85 -3.25 11.07 15.51
CA ILE A 85 -3.05 9.72 14.96
C ILE A 85 -3.11 8.70 16.08
N GLU A 86 -2.36 8.87 17.17
CA GLU A 86 -2.36 7.90 18.28
C GLU A 86 -3.73 7.75 18.94
N GLN A 87 -4.42 8.87 19.19
CA GLN A 87 -5.76 8.87 19.78
C GLN A 87 -6.78 8.10 18.94
N HIS A 88 -6.68 8.20 17.61
CA HIS A 88 -7.67 7.62 16.70
C HIS A 88 -7.17 6.35 15.99
N ARG A 89 -5.97 5.87 16.29
CA ARG A 89 -5.36 4.70 15.65
C ARG A 89 -6.29 3.48 15.61
N PRO A 90 -7.05 3.12 16.67
CA PRO A 90 -7.97 1.98 16.64
C PRO A 90 -9.14 2.10 15.66
N GLN A 91 -9.37 3.30 15.10
CA GLN A 91 -10.44 3.60 14.15
C GLN A 91 -9.95 3.50 12.70
N MET A 92 -8.63 3.46 12.49
CA MET A 92 -8.04 3.31 11.16
C MET A 92 -8.21 1.87 10.65
N PRO A 93 -8.41 1.66 9.34
CA PRO A 93 -8.48 0.32 8.77
C PRO A 93 -7.22 -0.48 9.07
N MET A 94 -7.40 -1.74 9.46
CA MET A 94 -6.29 -2.69 9.66
C MET A 94 -5.23 -2.22 10.68
N PHE A 95 -5.59 -1.37 11.65
CA PHE A 95 -4.68 -0.82 12.68
C PHE A 95 -3.97 -1.89 13.52
N GLU A 96 -4.54 -3.10 13.57
CA GLU A 96 -4.01 -4.27 14.26
C GLU A 96 -2.91 -5.00 13.49
N HIS A 97 -2.70 -4.67 12.21
CA HIS A 97 -1.70 -5.29 11.34
C HIS A 97 -0.45 -4.43 11.20
N MET A 98 0.73 -5.06 11.17
CA MET A 98 2.01 -4.32 11.19
C MET A 98 2.19 -3.33 10.04
N VAL A 99 1.48 -3.51 8.92
CA VAL A 99 1.57 -2.64 7.74
C VAL A 99 1.05 -1.22 8.01
N THR A 100 0.24 -1.03 9.05
CA THR A 100 -0.32 0.29 9.45
C THR A 100 0.27 0.81 10.76
N MET A 101 1.29 0.13 11.31
CA MET A 101 1.93 0.49 12.56
C MET A 101 3.18 1.33 12.31
N ASP A 102 3.44 2.26 13.23
CA ASP A 102 4.71 3.00 13.31
C ASP A 102 5.59 2.44 14.44
N PRO A 103 6.90 2.73 14.47
CA PRO A 103 7.72 2.45 15.65
C PRO A 103 7.14 3.07 16.92
N PRO A 104 7.28 2.42 18.10
CA PRO A 104 7.92 1.12 18.33
C PRO A 104 7.02 -0.09 18.00
N ARG A 105 5.70 0.10 17.85
CA ARG A 105 4.72 -1.00 17.64
C ARG A 105 5.05 -1.86 16.43
N HIS A 106 5.45 -1.25 15.32
CA HIS A 106 5.90 -1.97 14.13
C HIS A 106 7.12 -2.86 14.41
N THR A 107 8.12 -2.33 15.12
CA THR A 107 9.34 -3.06 15.46
C THR A 107 9.03 -4.31 16.28
N ASP A 108 8.15 -4.16 17.28
CA ASP A 108 7.72 -5.27 18.14
C ASP A 108 6.94 -6.32 17.36
N ALA A 109 5.95 -5.91 16.57
CA ALA A 109 5.15 -6.81 15.74
C ALA A 109 6.00 -7.56 14.70
N ARG A 110 6.92 -6.86 14.04
CA ARG A 110 7.83 -7.45 13.04
C ARG A 110 8.81 -8.44 13.67
N SER A 111 9.24 -8.20 14.91
CA SER A 111 10.17 -9.09 15.62
C SER A 111 9.63 -10.51 15.78
N LEU A 112 8.30 -10.65 15.93
CA LEU A 112 7.62 -11.94 16.04
C LEU A 112 7.72 -12.74 14.74
N LEU A 113 7.56 -12.09 13.59
CA LEU A 113 7.63 -12.74 12.27
C LEU A 113 9.04 -13.10 11.83
N ASN A 114 10.06 -12.36 12.27
CA ASN A 114 11.46 -12.62 11.87
C ASN A 114 11.92 -14.05 12.21
N ARG A 115 11.33 -14.70 13.22
CA ARG A 115 11.61 -16.11 13.56
C ARG A 115 11.05 -17.11 12.55
N LEU A 116 9.99 -16.73 11.83
CA LEU A 116 9.33 -17.55 10.81
C LEU A 116 9.97 -17.37 9.43
N LEU A 117 10.53 -16.20 9.15
CA LEU A 117 11.11 -15.81 7.86
C LEU A 117 12.64 -16.00 7.79
N THR A 118 13.18 -16.97 8.51
CA THR A 118 14.62 -17.29 8.44
C THR A 118 14.97 -18.02 7.14
N PRO A 119 16.22 -17.91 6.63
CA PRO A 119 16.63 -18.60 5.40
C PRO A 119 16.33 -20.11 5.39
N SER A 120 16.55 -20.80 6.51
CA SER A 120 16.27 -22.23 6.65
C SER A 120 14.78 -22.56 6.54
N ARG A 121 13.90 -21.72 7.09
CA ARG A 121 12.44 -21.88 7.01
C ARG A 121 11.94 -21.63 5.59
N LEU A 122 12.41 -20.57 4.94
CA LEU A 122 12.07 -20.26 3.54
C LEU A 122 12.52 -21.35 2.58
N LYS A 123 13.75 -21.86 2.74
CA LYS A 123 14.27 -22.98 1.93
C LYS A 123 13.37 -24.20 2.05
N ARG A 124 12.93 -24.54 3.26
CA ARG A 124 12.04 -25.68 3.50
C ARG A 124 10.66 -25.49 2.84
N THR A 125 10.08 -24.29 2.91
CA THR A 125 8.81 -23.96 2.23
C THR A 125 8.95 -24.08 0.71
N ASN A 126 10.04 -23.57 0.12
CA ASN A 126 10.27 -23.67 -1.32
C ASN A 126 10.40 -25.12 -1.80
N SER A 127 11.07 -25.98 -1.02
CA SER A 127 11.17 -27.41 -1.32
C SER A 127 9.79 -28.11 -1.29
N SER A 128 8.87 -27.69 -0.42
CA SER A 128 7.50 -28.21 -0.43
C SER A 128 6.63 -27.64 -1.56
N CYS A 129 6.78 -26.34 -1.89
CA CYS A 129 6.02 -25.70 -2.96
C CYS A 129 6.42 -26.21 -4.35
N GLY A 130 7.62 -26.77 -4.54
CA GLY A 130 7.99 -27.45 -5.78
C GLY A 130 7.06 -28.62 -6.18
N GLY A 131 6.29 -29.17 -5.24
CA GLY A 131 5.26 -30.20 -5.51
C GLY A 131 3.85 -29.66 -5.76
N TRP A 132 3.63 -28.34 -5.65
CA TRP A 132 2.30 -27.73 -5.82
C TRP A 132 1.90 -27.54 -7.30
N PRO A 133 2.80 -27.11 -8.22
CA PRO A 133 2.46 -27.00 -9.65
C PRO A 133 1.98 -28.32 -10.25
N THR A 134 2.51 -29.44 -9.78
CA THR A 134 2.16 -30.79 -10.24
C THR A 134 0.79 -31.28 -9.76
N ALA A 135 0.32 -30.78 -8.62
CA ALA A 135 -0.98 -31.16 -8.06
C ALA A 135 -2.14 -30.33 -8.62
N SER A 136 -1.91 -29.07 -9.00
CA SER A 136 -2.95 -28.18 -9.54
C SER A 136 -3.27 -28.40 -11.02
N SER A 137 -2.34 -28.99 -11.80
CA SER A 137 -2.56 -29.25 -13.23
C SER A 137 -3.36 -30.53 -13.50
N THR A 138 -3.62 -31.36 -12.49
CA THR A 138 -4.29 -32.67 -12.64
C THR A 138 -5.79 -32.63 -12.34
N SER A 139 -6.35 -31.53 -11.84
CA SER A 139 -7.80 -31.40 -11.59
C SER A 139 -8.47 -30.33 -12.47
N SER A 140 -8.49 -30.53 -13.78
CA SER A 140 -9.44 -29.82 -14.64
C SER A 140 -10.80 -30.52 -14.56
N SER A 141 -11.58 -30.22 -13.51
CA SER A 141 -13.01 -30.54 -13.45
C SER A 141 -13.79 -29.31 -13.94
N PRO A 142 -14.64 -29.42 -14.98
CA PRO A 142 -15.28 -28.26 -15.59
C PRO A 142 -16.64 -28.02 -14.94
N THR A 143 -16.72 -27.36 -13.78
CA THR A 143 -17.94 -26.63 -13.36
C THR A 143 -17.63 -25.72 -12.17
N ALA A 144 -17.51 -24.43 -12.41
CA ALA A 144 -18.02 -23.36 -11.54
C ALA A 144 -17.83 -22.03 -12.26
N ARG A 145 -18.83 -21.60 -13.03
CA ARG A 145 -18.99 -20.19 -13.36
C ARG A 145 -19.55 -19.51 -12.11
N VAL A 146 -18.81 -18.57 -11.56
CA VAL A 146 -19.36 -17.54 -10.67
C VAL A 146 -19.48 -16.28 -11.53
N ASN A 147 -20.71 -15.84 -11.76
CA ASN A 147 -21.01 -14.58 -12.44
C ASN A 147 -20.63 -13.40 -11.53
N PHE A 148 -20.26 -12.30 -12.19
CA PHE A 148 -19.89 -10.98 -11.65
C PHE A 148 -20.74 -10.50 -10.47
#